data_AF-A0A0B1T957-F1
#
_entry.id   AF-A0A0B1T957-F1
#
_cell.length_a   1.000
_cell.length_b   1.000
_cell.length_c   1.000
_cell.angle_alpha   90.00
_cell.angle_beta   90.00
_cell.angle_gamma   90.00
#
_symmetry.space_group_name_H-M   'P 1'
#
loop_
_entity.id
_entity.type
_entity.pdbx_description
1 polymer ?
#
loop_
_entity_poly.entity_id
_entity_poly.type
_entity_poly.pdbx_seq_one_letter_code
_entity_poly.pdbx_strand_id
1 'polypeptide(L)'
;MKPSQISVCLTYHDVAAHRKREVSRASRHQLTSTKFSCPSEAMTNAEREVFLNFHNEARRRVAKGVEPNNVGTLRPAKNMYKLVSA
;
A
#
# COMPACT_ATOMS: atom_id res chain seq x y z
N MET A 1 -33.78 -43.23 30.55
CA MET A 1 -33.87 -41.84 31.06
C MET A 1 -32.48 -41.23 30.97
N LYS A 2 -32.33 -40.11 30.26
CA LYS A 2 -31.03 -39.51 29.92
C LYS A 2 -30.59 -38.56 31.04
N PRO A 3 -29.35 -38.65 31.56
CA PRO A 3 -28.79 -37.55 32.29
C PRO A 3 -28.33 -36.45 31.32
N SER A 4 -28.86 -35.26 31.59
CA SER A 4 -28.53 -33.95 31.05
C SER A 4 -27.02 -33.71 31.00
N GLN A 5 -26.48 -33.49 29.80
CA GLN A 5 -25.08 -33.11 29.62
C GLN A 5 -24.92 -31.61 29.86
N ILE A 6 -23.93 -31.34 30.69
CA ILE A 6 -23.49 -30.05 31.21
C ILE A 6 -22.95 -29.20 30.07
N SER A 7 -23.47 -27.98 29.97
CA SER A 7 -22.95 -26.91 29.11
C SER A 7 -21.54 -26.54 29.56
N VAL A 8 -20.53 -26.92 28.77
CA VAL A 8 -19.16 -26.43 28.93
C VAL A 8 -18.64 -26.04 27.55
N CYS A 9 -18.35 -24.75 27.45
CA CYS A 9 -17.54 -24.05 26.46
C CYS A 9 -16.95 -24.91 25.34
N LEU A 10 -17.52 -24.75 24.15
CA LEU A 10 -16.91 -25.15 22.88
C LEU A 10 -15.44 -24.72 22.89
N THR A 11 -14.56 -25.72 22.83
CA THR A 11 -13.12 -25.53 22.78
C THR A 11 -12.73 -24.85 21.47
N TYR A 12 -11.73 -23.98 21.58
CA TYR A 12 -11.10 -23.10 20.59
C TYR A 12 -10.56 -23.77 19.30
N HIS A 13 -10.92 -25.02 19.00
CA HIS A 13 -10.40 -25.81 17.88
C HIS A 13 -11.33 -25.91 16.66
N ASP A 14 -12.63 -25.62 16.80
CA ASP A 14 -13.60 -25.85 15.71
C ASP A 14 -13.81 -24.65 14.75
N VAL A 15 -13.14 -23.51 14.97
CA VAL A 15 -13.24 -22.32 14.09
C VAL A 15 -12.31 -22.42 12.86
N ALA A 16 -11.52 -23.49 12.73
CA ALA A 16 -10.47 -23.60 11.71
C ALA A 16 -10.92 -24.19 10.35
N ALA A 17 -12.20 -24.48 10.10
CA ALA A 17 -12.60 -25.36 8.98
C ALA A 17 -13.64 -24.85 7.96
N HIS A 18 -13.83 -23.52 7.77
CA HIS A 18 -14.63 -22.97 6.65
C HIS A 18 -13.79 -22.33 5.52
N ARG A 19 -12.63 -22.92 5.21
CA ARG A 19 -11.89 -22.60 3.99
C ARG A 19 -12.19 -23.64 2.90
N LYS A 20 -13.09 -23.31 1.96
CA LYS A 20 -13.05 -23.71 0.53
C LYS A 20 -14.08 -22.87 -0.24
N ARG A 21 -13.60 -21.92 -1.05
CA ARG A 21 -13.60 -21.94 -2.54
C ARG A 21 -14.92 -21.45 -3.12
N GLU A 22 -14.91 -20.23 -3.66
CA GLU A 22 -15.55 -19.81 -4.92
C GLU A 22 -15.34 -18.30 -5.12
N VAL A 23 -14.15 -17.87 -5.55
CA VAL A 23 -13.99 -16.70 -6.45
C VAL A 23 -12.74 -16.96 -7.30
N SER A 24 -12.84 -17.88 -8.25
CA SER A 24 -11.97 -17.85 -9.41
C SER A 24 -12.76 -17.31 -10.59
N ARG A 25 -12.13 -16.39 -11.34
CA ARG A 25 -12.41 -16.07 -12.75
C ARG A 25 -13.44 -14.97 -13.06
N ALA A 26 -13.03 -13.72 -12.83
CA ALA A 26 -13.15 -12.65 -13.84
C ALA A 26 -12.28 -11.44 -13.46
N SER A 27 -11.18 -11.27 -14.20
CA SER A 27 -10.43 -10.04 -14.44
C SER A 27 -10.26 -9.05 -13.27
N ARG A 28 -9.23 -9.29 -12.46
CA ARG A 28 -8.42 -8.19 -11.95
C ARG A 28 -6.96 -8.52 -12.26
N HIS A 29 -6.64 -8.67 -13.54
CA HIS A 29 -5.30 -8.29 -13.99
C HIS A 29 -5.17 -6.80 -13.68
N GLN A 30 -4.78 -6.56 -12.43
CA GLN A 30 -3.85 -5.53 -12.01
C GLN A 30 -3.16 -5.01 -13.27
N LEU A 31 -3.46 -3.78 -13.66
CA LEU A 31 -2.67 -3.02 -14.62
C LEU A 31 -1.29 -2.87 -13.97
N THR A 32 -0.49 -3.94 -14.02
CA THR A 32 0.84 -4.02 -13.45
C THR A 32 1.74 -3.19 -14.34
N SER A 33 1.74 -1.88 -14.09
CA SER A 33 2.98 -1.15 -14.20
C SER A 33 4.01 -1.90 -13.36
N THR A 34 4.98 -2.52 -14.01
CA THR A 34 6.13 -3.23 -13.42
C THR A 34 7.06 -2.27 -12.65
N LYS A 35 6.65 -1.02 -12.41
CA LYS A 35 7.46 0.02 -11.76
C LYS A 35 7.77 -0.28 -10.29
N PHE A 36 6.93 -1.00 -9.57
CA PHE A 36 7.10 -1.21 -8.12
C PHE A 36 7.16 -2.71 -7.82
N SER A 37 8.32 -3.19 -7.35
CA SER A 37 8.54 -4.58 -6.95
C SER A 37 8.48 -4.72 -5.43
N CYS A 38 7.35 -4.35 -4.85
CA CYS A 38 7.14 -4.41 -3.40
C CYS A 38 6.38 -5.69 -3.01
N PRO A 39 6.88 -6.51 -2.07
CA PRO A 39 6.21 -7.76 -1.65
C PRO A 39 5.00 -7.53 -0.73
N SER A 40 4.81 -6.31 -0.24
CA SER A 40 3.70 -5.96 0.66
C SER A 40 2.49 -5.46 -0.12
N GLU A 41 1.36 -6.12 0.11
CA GLU A 41 0.04 -5.75 -0.40
C GLU A 41 -0.65 -4.65 0.44
N ALA A 42 0.02 -4.10 1.46
CA ALA A 42 -0.55 -3.04 2.30
C ALA A 42 -0.83 -1.73 1.52
N MET A 43 -0.24 -1.59 0.33
CA MET A 43 -0.41 -0.44 -0.54
C MET A 43 -0.35 -0.86 -2.01
N THR A 44 -1.31 -0.39 -2.78
CA THR A 44 -1.40 -0.61 -4.22
C THR A 44 -0.31 0.12 -4.98
N ASN A 45 0.04 -0.35 -6.17
CA ASN A 45 1.02 0.34 -7.03
C ASN A 45 0.58 1.75 -7.43
N ALA A 46 -0.73 2.00 -7.52
CA ALA A 46 -1.26 3.33 -7.82
C ALA A 46 -0.95 4.32 -6.69
N GLU A 47 -1.15 3.92 -5.43
CA GLU A 47 -0.82 4.74 -4.27
C GLU A 47 0.69 5.00 -4.18
N ARG A 48 1.52 3.96 -4.42
CA ARG A 48 2.98 4.11 -4.48
C ARG A 48 3.41 5.12 -5.56
N GLU A 49 2.75 5.10 -6.72
CA GLU A 49 3.00 6.06 -7.80
C GLU A 49 2.62 7.49 -7.40
N VAL A 50 1.49 7.67 -6.71
CA VAL A 50 1.09 8.99 -6.19
C VAL A 50 2.17 9.54 -5.25
N PHE A 51 2.64 8.74 -4.29
CA PHE A 51 3.69 9.18 -3.37
C PHE A 51 4.99 9.50 -4.10
N LEU A 52 5.46 8.62 -4.99
CA LEU A 52 6.72 8.82 -5.70
C LEU A 52 6.68 10.07 -6.59
N ASN A 53 5.57 10.28 -7.29
CA ASN A 53 5.39 11.43 -8.17
C ASN A 53 5.30 12.73 -7.36
N PHE A 54 4.52 12.74 -6.28
CA PHE A 54 4.40 13.91 -5.41
C PHE A 54 5.77 14.39 -4.90
N HIS A 55 6.58 13.46 -4.39
CA HIS A 55 7.93 13.79 -3.91
C HIS A 55 8.83 14.30 -5.03
N ASN A 56 8.83 13.65 -6.18
CA ASN A 56 9.68 14.06 -7.30
C ASN A 56 9.28 15.41 -7.87
N GLU A 57 8.00 15.74 -7.93
CA GLU A 57 7.53 17.06 -8.36
C GLU A 57 7.89 18.16 -7.37
N ALA A 58 7.74 17.93 -6.07
CA ALA A 58 8.22 18.86 -5.05
C ALA A 58 9.75 19.06 -5.14
N ARG A 59 10.53 17.97 -5.25
CA ARG A 59 11.99 18.03 -5.45
C ARG A 59 12.37 18.84 -6.70
N ARG A 60 11.63 18.67 -7.80
CA ARG A 60 11.83 19.43 -9.05
C ARG A 60 11.56 20.92 -8.86
N ARG A 61 10.50 21.29 -8.13
CA ARG A 61 10.17 22.69 -7.82
C ARG A 61 11.22 23.34 -6.93
N VAL A 62 11.72 22.61 -5.92
CA VAL A 62 12.86 23.04 -5.08
C VAL A 62 14.14 23.23 -5.91
N ALA A 63 14.46 22.27 -6.79
CA ALA A 63 15.64 22.35 -7.65
C ALA A 63 15.63 23.61 -8.54
N LYS A 64 14.44 24.00 -9.02
CA LYS A 64 14.22 25.23 -9.81
C LYS A 64 14.16 26.52 -8.96
N GLY A 65 14.07 26.41 -7.64
CA GLY A 65 13.92 27.54 -6.72
C GLY A 65 12.54 28.23 -6.77
N VAL A 66 11.51 27.50 -7.19
CA VAL A 66 10.13 28.01 -7.31
C VAL A 66 9.20 27.45 -6.23
N GLU A 67 9.71 26.61 -5.33
CA GLU A 67 8.93 26.09 -4.21
C GLU A 67 8.63 27.22 -3.21
N PRO A 68 7.36 27.51 -2.87
CA PRO A 68 7.04 28.51 -1.88
C PRO A 68 7.62 28.17 -0.49
N ASN A 69 8.00 29.21 0.25
CA ASN A 69 8.37 29.14 1.67
C ASN A 69 7.45 30.10 2.45
N ASN A 70 7.53 30.09 3.80
CA ASN A 70 6.79 31.04 4.64
C ASN A 70 7.00 32.49 4.17
N VAL A 71 8.23 32.84 3.80
CA VAL A 71 8.57 34.08 3.12
C VAL A 71 9.35 33.75 1.84
N GLY A 72 8.86 34.20 0.69
CA GLY A 72 9.50 34.01 -0.61
C GLY A 72 9.46 32.56 -1.10
N THR A 73 10.52 32.13 -1.79
CA THR A 73 10.70 30.74 -2.27
C THR A 73 11.93 30.10 -1.65
N LEU A 74 11.97 28.77 -1.62
CA LEU A 74 13.18 28.03 -1.32
C LEU A 74 14.23 28.29 -2.40
N ARG A 75 15.50 28.39 -1.98
CA ARG A 75 16.62 28.62 -2.88
C ARG A 75 16.78 27.44 -3.86
N PRO A 76 17.18 27.68 -5.12
CA PRO A 76 17.49 26.60 -6.06
C PRO A 76 18.53 25.63 -5.49
N ALA A 77 18.34 24.33 -5.75
CA ALA A 77 19.24 23.29 -5.31
C ALA A 77 20.02 22.69 -6.49
N LYS A 78 21.34 22.59 -6.34
CA LYS A 78 22.20 21.81 -7.25
C LYS A 78 22.16 20.33 -6.84
N ASN A 79 22.28 19.43 -7.82
CA ASN A 79 22.36 17.98 -7.59
C ASN A 79 21.15 17.38 -6.84
N MET A 80 19.94 17.87 -7.14
CA MET A 80 18.69 17.32 -6.58
C MET A 80 18.24 16.08 -7.38
N TYR A 81 18.71 14.90 -6.98
CA TYR A 81 18.46 13.65 -7.71
C TYR A 81 17.01 13.18 -7.64
N LYS A 82 16.53 12.52 -8.70
CA LYS A 82 15.19 11.92 -8.76
C LYS A 82 15.13 10.68 -7.86
N LEU A 83 14.04 10.52 -7.12
CA LEU A 83 13.74 9.29 -6.38
C LEU A 83 13.23 8.22 -7.35
N VAL A 84 13.62 6.98 -7.10
CA VAL A 84 13.21 5.81 -7.87
C VAL A 84 12.48 4.81 -6.97
N SER A 85 11.66 3.97 -7.57
CA SER A 85 11.17 2.76 -6.92
C SER A 85 12.32 1.76 -6.77
N ALA A 86 12.30 1.02 -5.66
CA ALA A 86 13.23 -0.08 -5.38
C ALA A 86 12.74 -1.39 -6.00
#